data_AF-X1TVA1-F1
#
_entry.id   AF-X1TVA1-F1
#
_cell.length_a   1.000
_cell.length_b   1.000
_cell.length_c   1.000
_cell.angle_alpha   90.00
_cell.angle_beta   90.00
_cell.angle_gamma   90.00
#
_symmetry.space_group_name_H-M   'P 1'
#
loop_
_entity.id
_entity.type
_entity.pdbx_description
1 polymer ?
#
loop_
_entity_poly.entity_id
_entity_poly.type
_entity_poly.pdbx_seq_one_letter_code
_entity_poly.pdbx_strand_id
1 'polypeptide(L)'
;MITKLNNIYSKYEKMTAFPIQDYVKECHFVPTCCLVVKKSLFKKYGFFDDRFISSGDLEYGNRIYQRGVDINYFPQIKVFHPARSSLIQLLKKSFRIGRGIQQLYKYYPNRFSDTKRNILSLRYFLPYKPWLYSKHLSNNLIWCKASLIQKSMFYFIGCLGKLFSHIGYIYEYLRNNHK
;
A
#
# COMPACT_ATOMS: atom_id res chain seq x y z
N MET A 1 15.46 -9.58 -16.30
CA MET A 1 14.56 -10.62 -15.71
C MET A 1 15.26 -11.19 -14.49
N ILE A 2 15.00 -10.68 -13.28
CA ILE A 2 15.72 -11.09 -12.05
C ILE A 2 14.84 -12.10 -11.29
N THR A 3 15.30 -13.35 -11.34
CA THR A 3 14.96 -14.56 -10.54
C THR A 3 13.49 -14.83 -10.16
N LYS A 4 12.92 -15.81 -10.88
CA LYS A 4 11.58 -16.42 -10.77
C LYS A 4 11.41 -17.24 -9.48
N LEU A 5 11.11 -16.63 -8.34
CA LEU A 5 10.28 -17.37 -7.37
C LEU A 5 8.84 -17.28 -7.88
N ASN A 6 8.32 -18.37 -8.42
CA ASN A 6 6.95 -18.48 -8.96
C ASN A 6 6.05 -19.27 -8.01
N ASN A 7 6.05 -18.89 -6.74
CA ASN A 7 5.20 -19.51 -5.73
C ASN A 7 3.91 -18.71 -5.53
N ILE A 8 3.01 -19.23 -4.69
CA ILE A 8 1.71 -18.61 -4.45
C ILE A 8 1.84 -17.17 -3.93
N TYR A 9 2.83 -16.88 -3.08
CA TYR A 9 3.02 -15.57 -2.46
C TYR A 9 3.54 -14.53 -3.46
N SER A 10 4.46 -14.93 -4.34
CA SER A 10 4.96 -14.02 -5.37
C SER A 10 3.93 -13.76 -6.47
N LYS A 11 3.08 -14.75 -6.79
CA LYS A 11 1.90 -14.54 -7.65
C LYS A 11 0.92 -13.57 -7.00
N TYR A 12 0.63 -13.74 -5.71
CA TYR A 12 -0.22 -12.83 -4.94
C TYR A 12 0.33 -11.40 -4.93
N GLU A 13 1.63 -11.22 -4.63
CA GLU A 13 2.26 -9.90 -4.64
C GLU A 13 2.18 -9.30 -6.03
N LYS A 14 2.53 -10.03 -7.11
CA LYS A 14 2.42 -9.50 -8.49
C LYS A 14 1.00 -9.11 -8.88
N MET A 15 0.00 -9.87 -8.41
CA MET A 15 -1.41 -9.59 -8.69
C MET A 15 -1.88 -8.30 -8.01
N THR A 16 -1.34 -7.99 -6.83
CA THR A 16 -1.81 -6.89 -5.97
C THR A 16 -0.84 -5.71 -5.89
N ALA A 17 0.35 -5.83 -6.48
CA ALA A 17 1.40 -4.84 -6.37
C ALA A 17 1.20 -3.67 -7.33
N PHE A 18 1.21 -2.49 -6.73
CA PHE A 18 1.48 -1.19 -7.36
C PHE A 18 0.68 -0.92 -8.66
N PRO A 19 -0.64 -0.74 -8.59
CA PRO A 19 -1.40 -0.07 -9.64
C PRO A 19 -1.02 1.43 -9.68
N ILE A 20 0.21 1.74 -10.14
CA ILE A 20 0.80 3.09 -10.05
C ILE A 20 -0.07 4.12 -10.78
N GLN A 21 -0.65 3.75 -11.93
CA GLN A 21 -1.54 4.64 -12.66
C GLN A 21 -2.74 5.07 -11.81
N ASP A 22 -3.36 4.14 -11.08
CA ASP A 22 -4.48 4.42 -10.18
C ASP A 22 -4.01 5.25 -8.97
N TYR A 23 -2.82 4.97 -8.44
CA TYR A 23 -2.24 5.77 -7.35
C TYR A 23 -1.98 7.22 -7.74
N VAL A 24 -1.55 7.48 -8.98
CA VAL A 24 -1.37 8.83 -9.49
C VAL A 24 -2.71 9.54 -9.67
N LYS A 25 -3.68 8.86 -10.29
CA LYS A 25 -5.00 9.43 -10.62
C LYS A 25 -5.85 9.68 -9.38
N GLU A 26 -5.97 8.68 -8.50
CA GLU A 26 -6.94 8.65 -7.41
C GLU A 26 -6.33 9.03 -6.06
N CYS A 27 -5.02 8.90 -5.90
CA CYS A 27 -4.36 9.08 -4.60
C CYS A 27 -3.21 10.11 -4.63
N HIS A 28 -2.93 10.67 -5.81
CA HIS A 28 -1.92 11.71 -6.03
C HIS A 28 -0.54 11.38 -5.45
N PHE A 29 -0.07 10.14 -5.64
CA PHE A 29 1.28 9.75 -5.24
C PHE A 29 1.88 8.66 -6.13
N VAL A 30 3.20 8.49 -6.03
CA VAL A 30 3.95 7.41 -6.71
C VAL A 30 4.81 6.71 -5.67
N PRO A 31 4.79 5.36 -5.61
CA PRO A 31 5.69 4.61 -4.75
C PRO A 31 7.16 4.96 -5.03
N THR A 32 7.94 5.14 -3.97
CA THR A 32 9.37 5.55 -4.08
C THR A 32 10.21 4.70 -5.03
N CYS A 33 9.87 3.41 -5.21
CA CYS A 33 10.61 2.50 -6.08
C CYS A 33 10.51 2.83 -7.58
N CYS A 34 9.59 3.71 -8.00
CA CYS A 34 9.41 4.10 -9.41
C CYS A 34 9.05 5.59 -9.55
N LEU A 35 9.51 6.42 -8.61
CA LEU A 35 9.23 7.86 -8.56
C LEU A 35 10.42 8.66 -9.10
N VAL A 36 10.15 9.63 -9.98
CA VAL A 36 11.12 10.62 -10.49
C VAL A 36 10.65 12.01 -10.08
N VAL A 37 11.51 12.78 -9.41
CA VAL A 37 11.20 14.12 -8.88
C VAL A 37 12.31 15.09 -9.25
N LYS A 38 11.93 16.29 -9.71
CA LYS A 38 12.89 17.38 -9.93
C LYS A 38 13.50 17.84 -8.59
N LYS A 39 14.82 17.97 -8.52
CA LYS A 39 15.53 18.46 -7.31
C LYS A 39 14.97 19.79 -6.78
N SER A 40 14.50 20.67 -7.67
CA SER A 40 13.88 21.95 -7.30
C SER A 40 12.60 21.77 -6.46
N LEU A 41 11.83 20.70 -6.65
CA LEU A 41 10.62 20.44 -5.86
C LEU A 41 10.97 20.09 -4.41
N PHE A 42 12.04 19.32 -4.16
CA PHE A 42 12.51 19.09 -2.79
C PHE A 42 12.98 20.37 -2.11
N LYS A 43 13.70 21.24 -2.84
CA LYS A 43 14.11 22.56 -2.31
C LYS A 43 12.90 23.44 -1.97
N LYS A 44 11.84 23.40 -2.78
CA LYS A 44 10.66 24.26 -2.61
C LYS A 44 9.68 23.73 -1.55
N TYR A 45 9.46 22.43 -1.51
CA TYR A 45 8.39 21.85 -0.70
C TYR A 45 8.90 21.08 0.53
N GLY A 46 10.20 20.83 0.63
CA GLY A 46 10.84 20.01 1.67
C GLY A 46 11.01 18.56 1.22
N PHE A 47 11.83 17.79 1.95
CA PHE A 47 12.06 16.36 1.69
C PHE A 47 10.89 15.48 2.17
N PHE A 48 11.03 14.16 2.02
CA PHE A 48 10.14 13.20 2.69
C PHE A 48 10.23 13.36 4.20
N ASP A 49 9.10 13.22 4.88
CA ASP A 49 9.04 13.24 6.33
C ASP A 49 9.61 11.92 6.90
N ASP A 50 10.71 12.02 7.63
CA ASP A 50 11.50 10.91 8.15
C ASP A 50 10.84 10.21 9.36
N ARG A 51 9.78 10.81 9.92
CA ARG A 51 8.98 10.20 10.99
C ARG A 51 8.21 8.97 10.49
N PHE A 52 8.01 8.85 9.18
CA PHE A 52 7.24 7.76 8.58
C PHE A 52 8.04 6.48 8.42
N ILE A 53 7.50 5.38 8.94
CA ILE A 53 8.00 4.03 8.65
C ILE A 53 7.44 3.46 7.32
N SER A 54 6.35 4.05 6.85
CA SER A 54 5.69 3.75 5.57
C SER A 54 4.82 4.93 5.14
N SER A 55 4.49 4.97 3.85
CA SER A 55 3.55 5.97 3.29
C SER A 55 4.08 7.41 3.26
N GLY A 56 5.40 7.61 3.40
CA GLY A 56 6.02 8.93 3.20
C GLY A 56 5.94 9.42 1.75
N ASP A 57 5.89 8.50 0.78
CA ASP A 57 5.57 8.81 -0.62
C ASP A 57 4.14 9.33 -0.80
N LEU A 58 3.17 8.70 -0.12
CA LEU A 58 1.78 9.16 -0.10
C LEU A 58 1.66 10.55 0.52
N GLU A 59 2.35 10.82 1.64
CA GLU A 59 2.43 12.15 2.25
C GLU A 59 3.01 13.18 1.27
N TYR A 60 4.19 12.90 0.72
CA TYR A 60 4.92 13.84 -0.14
C TYR A 60 4.13 14.15 -1.42
N GLY A 61 3.58 13.12 -2.07
CA GLY A 61 2.75 13.27 -3.27
C GLY A 61 1.55 14.17 -3.02
N ASN A 62 0.76 13.89 -1.98
CA ASN A 62 -0.40 14.73 -1.66
C ASN A 62 0.02 16.15 -1.25
N ARG A 63 1.13 16.31 -0.51
CA ARG A 63 1.65 17.63 -0.11
C ARG A 63 1.99 18.53 -1.29
N ILE A 64 2.63 18.00 -2.32
CA ILE A 64 2.99 18.79 -3.51
C ILE A 64 1.79 18.99 -4.43
N TYR A 65 0.93 17.98 -4.56
CA TYR A 65 -0.29 18.05 -5.37
C TYR A 65 -1.23 19.15 -4.86
N GLN A 66 -1.44 19.23 -3.54
CA GLN A 66 -2.22 20.31 -2.91
C GLN A 66 -1.66 21.72 -3.15
N ARG A 67 -0.42 21.84 -3.65
CA ARG A 67 0.22 23.11 -4.01
C ARG A 67 0.33 23.31 -5.52
N GLY A 68 -0.49 22.60 -6.30
CA GLY A 68 -0.60 22.74 -7.74
C GLY A 68 0.54 22.08 -8.53
N VAL A 69 1.22 21.08 -7.96
CA VAL A 69 2.23 20.31 -8.71
C VAL A 69 1.56 19.12 -9.39
N ASP A 70 1.69 19.05 -10.71
CA ASP A 70 1.19 17.92 -11.49
C ASP A 70 2.02 16.65 -11.23
N ILE A 71 1.32 15.53 -11.06
CA ILE A 71 1.90 14.20 -10.92
C ILE A 71 1.41 13.37 -12.10
N ASN A 72 2.33 12.93 -12.96
CA ASN A 72 1.99 12.24 -14.20
C ASN A 72 2.58 10.83 -14.22
N TYR A 73 1.80 9.88 -14.77
CA TYR A 73 2.24 8.52 -15.01
C TYR A 73 2.83 8.37 -16.42
N PHE A 74 4.05 7.83 -16.51
CA PHE A 74 4.73 7.57 -17.77
C PHE A 74 4.95 6.06 -17.95
N PRO A 75 4.18 5.37 -18.82
CA PRO A 75 4.26 3.91 -18.97
C PRO A 75 5.62 3.40 -19.48
N GLN A 76 6.48 4.27 -20.00
CA GLN A 76 7.82 3.98 -20.49
C GLN A 76 8.84 3.87 -19.34
N ILE A 77 8.58 4.54 -18.21
CA ILE A 77 9.43 4.46 -17.02
C ILE A 77 9.04 3.20 -16.26
N LYS A 78 9.91 2.18 -16.32
CA LYS A 78 9.67 0.87 -15.71
C LYS A 78 10.83 0.49 -14.81
N VAL A 79 10.51 0.10 -13.57
CA VAL A 79 11.45 -0.48 -12.63
C VAL A 79 11.02 -1.89 -12.29
N PHE A 80 11.95 -2.85 -12.35
CA PHE A 80 11.68 -4.23 -11.99
C PHE A 80 12.27 -4.52 -10.61
N HIS A 81 11.42 -4.89 -9.66
CA HIS A 81 11.83 -5.35 -8.33
C HIS A 81 11.42 -6.81 -8.13
N PRO A 82 12.17 -7.59 -7.34
CA PRO A 82 11.75 -8.94 -6.98
C PRO A 82 10.43 -8.89 -6.20
N ALA A 83 9.54 -9.81 -6.50
CA ALA A 83 8.32 -10.00 -5.72
C ALA A 83 8.67 -10.70 -4.41
N ARG A 84 8.01 -10.29 -3.32
CA ARG A 84 8.07 -11.02 -2.04
C ARG A 84 7.58 -12.44 -2.27
N SER A 85 8.23 -13.41 -1.65
CA SER A 85 8.06 -14.83 -1.96
C SER A 85 7.62 -15.66 -0.74
N SER A 86 7.29 -15.02 0.39
CA SER A 86 6.79 -15.70 1.58
C SER A 86 5.64 -14.94 2.24
N LEU A 87 4.77 -15.68 2.93
CA LEU A 87 3.68 -15.10 3.72
C LEU A 87 4.20 -14.08 4.74
N ILE A 88 5.25 -14.44 5.48
CA ILE A 88 5.84 -13.58 6.52
C ILE A 88 6.29 -12.24 5.94
N GLN A 89 6.92 -12.21 4.76
CA GLN A 89 7.31 -10.96 4.10
C GLN A 89 6.09 -10.09 3.73
N LEU A 90 4.99 -10.71 3.28
CA LEU A 90 3.74 -10.00 2.97
C LEU A 90 3.09 -9.43 4.24
N LEU A 91 3.02 -10.21 5.32
CA LEU A 91 2.44 -9.77 6.58
C LEU A 91 3.27 -8.66 7.23
N LYS A 92 4.61 -8.76 7.20
CA LYS A 92 5.51 -7.68 7.65
C LYS A 92 5.29 -6.39 6.85
N LYS A 93 5.11 -6.48 5.53
CA LYS A 93 4.74 -5.34 4.67
C LYS A 93 3.41 -4.74 5.13
N SER A 94 2.36 -5.54 5.27
CA SER A 94 1.04 -5.07 5.67
C SER A 94 1.04 -4.41 7.05
N PHE A 95 1.73 -5.00 8.02
CA PHE A 95 1.94 -4.43 9.34
C PHE A 95 2.63 -3.06 9.26
N ARG A 96 3.74 -2.96 8.52
CA ARG A 96 4.47 -1.70 8.32
C ARG A 96 3.61 -0.63 7.64
N ILE A 97 2.80 -1.00 6.64
CA ILE A 97 1.84 -0.08 6.00
C ILE A 97 0.79 0.39 7.02
N GLY A 98 0.24 -0.53 7.83
CA GLY A 98 -0.70 -0.23 8.89
C GLY A 98 -0.20 0.84 9.86
N ARG A 99 1.05 0.72 10.30
CA ARG A 99 1.73 1.72 11.12
C ARG A 99 1.80 3.08 10.42
N GLY A 100 2.24 3.11 9.15
CA GLY A 100 2.30 4.33 8.35
C GLY A 100 0.94 5.03 8.20
N ILE A 101 -0.15 4.27 8.04
CA ILE A 101 -1.51 4.82 7.98
C ILE A 101 -1.89 5.52 9.29
N GLN A 102 -1.51 4.96 10.44
CA GLN A 102 -1.74 5.62 11.72
C GLN A 102 -0.89 6.90 11.85
N GLN A 103 0.37 6.88 11.39
CA GLN A 103 1.24 8.05 11.38
C GLN A 103 0.68 9.18 10.48
N LEU A 104 0.06 8.84 9.34
CA LEU A 104 -0.57 9.83 8.46
C LEU A 104 -1.67 10.58 9.19
N TYR A 105 -2.59 9.84 9.82
CA TYR A 105 -3.66 10.45 10.62
C TYR A 105 -3.12 11.28 11.78
N LYS A 106 -2.12 10.77 12.51
CA LYS A 106 -1.54 11.45 13.67
C LYS A 106 -0.87 12.77 13.30
N TYR A 107 0.01 12.77 12.30
CA TYR A 107 0.83 13.94 11.96
C TYR A 107 0.13 14.92 11.03
N TYR A 108 -0.83 14.45 10.23
CA TYR A 108 -1.53 15.26 9.22
C TYR A 108 -3.04 14.96 9.19
N PRO A 109 -3.76 15.14 10.31
CA PRO A 109 -5.17 14.75 10.44
C PRO A 109 -6.09 15.48 9.44
N ASN A 110 -5.78 16.73 9.08
CA ASN A 110 -6.58 17.50 8.14
C ASN A 110 -6.43 17.02 6.68
N ARG A 111 -5.27 16.43 6.32
CA ARG A 111 -5.02 15.92 4.97
C ARG A 111 -5.44 14.46 4.82
N PHE A 112 -5.33 13.69 5.90
CA PHE A 112 -5.57 12.24 5.90
C PHE A 112 -6.64 11.82 6.92
N SER A 113 -7.70 12.61 7.06
CA SER A 113 -8.82 12.31 7.97
C SER A 113 -9.43 10.93 7.72
N ASP A 114 -9.52 10.52 6.45
CA ASP A 114 -10.14 9.27 6.02
C ASP A 114 -9.31 8.04 6.42
N THR A 115 -8.06 8.24 6.80
CA THR A 115 -7.19 7.18 7.29
C THR A 115 -7.47 6.81 8.75
N LYS A 116 -8.28 7.61 9.47
CA LYS A 116 -8.70 7.33 10.85
C LYS A 116 -9.43 5.99 10.92
N ARG A 117 -8.88 5.07 11.72
CA ARG A 117 -9.51 3.79 12.04
C ARG A 117 -9.96 3.79 13.49
N ASN A 118 -11.18 3.31 13.74
CA ASN A 118 -11.61 2.92 15.08
C ASN A 118 -10.94 1.58 15.42
N ILE A 119 -10.15 1.56 16.50
CA ILE A 119 -9.39 0.40 16.96
C ILE A 119 -10.27 -0.75 17.49
N LEU A 120 -11.49 -0.43 17.94
CA LEU A 120 -12.46 -1.41 18.46
C LEU A 120 -13.39 -1.93 17.35
N SER A 121 -13.29 -1.41 16.13
CA SER A 121 -14.22 -1.78 15.06
C SER A 121 -13.90 -3.16 14.50
N LEU A 122 -14.83 -4.10 14.72
CA LEU A 122 -14.77 -5.47 14.19
C LEU A 122 -14.61 -5.52 12.66
N ARG A 123 -15.02 -4.47 11.93
CA ARG A 123 -14.92 -4.41 10.46
C ARG A 123 -13.51 -4.65 9.92
N TYR A 124 -12.49 -4.30 10.70
CA TYR A 124 -11.09 -4.45 10.29
C TYR A 124 -10.53 -5.85 10.58
N PHE A 125 -11.19 -6.62 11.45
CA PHE A 125 -10.87 -8.01 11.76
C PHE A 125 -11.64 -8.99 10.87
N LEU A 126 -12.82 -8.60 10.40
CA LEU A 126 -13.63 -9.42 9.49
C LEU A 126 -12.96 -9.57 8.11
N PRO A 127 -13.12 -10.74 7.45
CA PRO A 127 -12.59 -10.96 6.11
C PRO A 127 -13.27 -10.05 5.08
N TYR A 128 -12.70 -9.98 3.87
CA TYR A 128 -13.37 -9.29 2.76
C TYR A 128 -14.65 -10.04 2.37
N LYS A 129 -15.64 -9.32 1.85
CA LYS A 129 -16.80 -9.95 1.20
C LYS A 129 -16.29 -10.72 -0.03
N PRO A 130 -16.42 -12.07 -0.11
CA PRO A 130 -15.78 -12.87 -1.17
C PRO A 130 -16.12 -12.43 -2.59
N TRP A 131 -17.39 -12.05 -2.83
CA TRP A 131 -17.85 -11.59 -4.14
C TRP A 131 -17.21 -10.26 -4.56
N LEU A 132 -17.03 -9.32 -3.62
CA LEU A 132 -16.35 -8.05 -3.90
C LEU A 132 -14.86 -8.28 -4.15
N TYR A 133 -14.23 -9.18 -3.39
CA TYR A 133 -12.83 -9.54 -3.58
C TYR A 133 -12.59 -10.15 -4.97
N SER A 134 -13.44 -11.10 -5.37
CA SER A 134 -13.40 -11.72 -6.70
C SER A 134 -13.67 -10.73 -7.83
N LYS A 135 -14.69 -9.87 -7.67
CA LYS A 135 -15.03 -8.82 -8.65
C LYS A 135 -13.89 -7.83 -8.83
N HIS A 136 -13.21 -7.42 -7.76
CA HIS A 136 -12.08 -6.49 -7.86
C HIS A 136 -10.90 -7.09 -8.65
N LEU A 137 -10.70 -8.40 -8.57
CA LEU A 137 -9.60 -9.11 -9.24
C LEU A 137 -9.98 -9.68 -10.62
N SER A 138 -11.24 -9.54 -11.05
CA SER A 138 -11.74 -10.19 -12.28
C SER A 138 -11.03 -9.75 -13.55
N ASN A 139 -10.43 -8.55 -13.56
CA ASN A 139 -9.69 -8.03 -14.71
C ASN A 139 -8.19 -8.40 -14.67
N ASN A 140 -7.73 -9.08 -13.61
CA ASN A 140 -6.33 -9.42 -13.46
C ASN A 140 -6.00 -10.77 -14.12
N LEU A 141 -5.02 -10.78 -15.03
CA LEU A 141 -4.60 -12.00 -15.74
C LEU A 141 -4.15 -13.15 -14.82
N ILE A 142 -3.51 -12.85 -13.68
CA ILE A 142 -3.08 -13.86 -12.71
C ILE A 142 -4.30 -14.51 -12.05
N TRP A 143 -5.32 -13.70 -11.73
CA TRP A 143 -6.57 -14.19 -11.14
C TRP A 143 -7.37 -15.06 -12.12
N CYS A 144 -7.53 -14.61 -13.36
CA CYS A 144 -8.29 -15.34 -14.37
C CYS A 144 -7.71 -16.73 -14.67
N LYS A 145 -6.37 -16.84 -14.69
CA LYS A 145 -5.66 -18.10 -14.93
C LYS A 145 -5.50 -18.99 -13.69
N ALA A 146 -5.89 -18.51 -12.50
CA ALA A 146 -5.70 -19.23 -11.25
C ALA A 146 -6.77 -20.33 -11.05
N SER A 147 -6.34 -21.46 -10.49
CA SER A 147 -7.24 -22.52 -10.04
C SER A 147 -8.08 -22.07 -8.83
N LEU A 148 -9.17 -22.79 -8.53
CA LEU A 148 -10.02 -22.49 -7.36
C LEU A 148 -9.21 -22.48 -6.06
N ILE A 149 -8.30 -23.44 -5.88
CA ILE A 149 -7.41 -23.53 -4.71
C ILE A 149 -6.52 -22.28 -4.63
N GLN A 150 -5.91 -21.85 -5.74
CA GLN A 150 -5.08 -20.65 -5.77
C GLN A 150 -5.89 -19.38 -5.44
N LYS A 151 -7.11 -19.26 -5.96
CA LYS A 151 -8.02 -18.14 -5.64
C LYS A 151 -8.37 -18.10 -4.15
N SER A 152 -8.66 -19.25 -3.54
CA SER A 152 -8.89 -19.37 -2.10
C SER A 152 -7.65 -18.99 -1.28
N MET A 153 -6.46 -19.41 -1.72
CA MET A 153 -5.19 -19.01 -1.08
C MET A 153 -4.95 -17.50 -1.19
N PHE A 154 -5.18 -16.90 -2.36
CA PHE A 154 -5.06 -15.45 -2.54
C PHE A 154 -6.00 -14.68 -1.63
N TYR A 155 -7.25 -15.11 -1.55
CA TYR A 155 -8.24 -14.53 -0.64
C TYR A 155 -7.80 -14.62 0.83
N PHE A 156 -7.31 -15.78 1.25
CA PHE A 156 -6.80 -15.96 2.62
C PHE A 156 -5.61 -15.05 2.92
N ILE A 157 -4.63 -14.97 2.01
CA ILE A 157 -3.48 -14.05 2.14
C ILE A 157 -3.97 -12.60 2.24
N GLY A 158 -4.96 -12.20 1.44
CA GLY A 158 -5.56 -10.87 1.50
C GLY A 158 -6.22 -10.56 2.84
N CYS A 159 -6.98 -11.51 3.40
CA CYS A 159 -7.60 -11.35 4.71
C CYS A 159 -6.56 -11.21 5.83
N LEU A 160 -5.51 -12.04 5.81
CA LEU A 160 -4.39 -11.89 6.75
C LEU A 160 -3.66 -10.56 6.58
N GLY A 161 -3.45 -10.11 5.34
CA GLY A 161 -2.85 -8.81 5.05
C GLY A 161 -3.68 -7.65 5.63
N LYS A 162 -5.01 -7.68 5.48
CA LYS A 162 -5.93 -6.71 6.08
C LYS A 162 -5.81 -6.69 7.61
N LEU A 163 -5.84 -7.87 8.23
CA LEU A 163 -5.71 -8.03 9.68
C LEU A 163 -4.39 -7.45 10.17
N PHE A 164 -3.26 -7.83 9.56
CA PHE A 164 -1.93 -7.35 9.98
C PHE A 164 -1.75 -5.85 9.75
N SER A 165 -2.38 -5.27 8.71
CA SER A 165 -2.43 -3.81 8.56
C SER A 165 -3.20 -3.15 9.70
N HIS A 166 -4.28 -3.76 10.19
CA HIS A 166 -4.99 -3.21 11.33
C HIS A 166 -4.21 -3.36 12.65
N ILE A 167 -3.59 -4.53 12.88
CA ILE A 167 -2.69 -4.74 14.03
C ILE A 167 -1.55 -3.72 14.03
N GLY A 168 -0.95 -3.46 12.87
CA GLY A 168 0.09 -2.43 12.73
C GLY A 168 -0.42 -1.02 13.06
N TYR A 169 -1.64 -0.70 12.65
CA TYR A 169 -2.28 0.57 13.00
C TYR A 169 -2.47 0.69 14.53
N ILE A 170 -3.02 -0.33 15.18
CA ILE A 170 -3.25 -0.35 16.64
C ILE A 170 -1.91 -0.24 17.38
N TYR A 171 -0.91 -1.02 16.97
CA TYR A 171 0.42 -0.98 17.56
C TYR A 171 1.01 0.43 17.55
N GLU A 172 0.94 1.13 16.42
CA GLU A 172 1.47 2.49 16.32
C GLU A 172 0.61 3.49 17.11
N TYR A 173 -0.71 3.31 17.18
CA TYR A 173 -1.58 4.12 18.04
C TYR A 173 -1.19 4.01 19.52
N LEU A 174 -1.05 2.79 20.05
CA LEU A 174 -0.68 2.55 21.44
C LEU A 174 0.73 3.04 21.75
N ARG A 175 1.71 2.73 20.89
CA ARG A 175 3.11 3.20 21.04
C ARG A 175 3.21 4.71 21.21
N ASN A 176 2.30 5.45 20.59
CA ASN A 176 2.28 6.89 20.55
C ASN A 176 1.50 7.56 21.69
N ASN A 177 0.66 6.80 22.43
CA ASN A 177 -0.09 7.30 23.58
C ASN A 177 0.62 7.00 24.92
N HIS A 178 1.67 6.17 24.91
CA HIS A 178 2.53 5.90 26.06
C HIS A 178 3.80 6.77 26.08
N LYS A 179 3.84 7.85 25.29
CA LYS A 179 4.88 8.88 25.30
C LYS A 179 4.22 10.22 25.58
#